data_AF-A0A6J4UI64-F1
#
_entry.id   AF-A0A6J4UI64-F1
#
_cell.length_a   1.000
_cell.length_b   1.000
_cell.length_c   1.000
_cell.angle_alpha   90.00
_cell.angle_beta   90.00
_cell.angle_gamma   90.00
#
_symmetry.space_group_name_H-M   'P 1'
#
loop_
_entity.id
_entity.type
_entity.pdbx_description
1 polymer ?
#
loop_
_entity_poly.entity_id
_entity_poly.type
_entity_poly.pdbx_seq_one_letter_code
_entity_poly.pdbx_strand_id
1 'polypeptide(L)'
;MSLNLLLNRCEFARPKKYNGRNELIVAILACLIWFFAVIIRLNFSGSQQWTNLEKFLEATSTVFFCGLPVFFLATPQGSRIAKKDLLKNAGLPFQVLVCAALTIYISVVKFLSLSPANFVWLNQINSLIFEDEFWFNTVLFIAGVFVALRIPFLMLKLRTSKEVKTIQDFIVVSRLNSQLLLLLGVNFIYLVLSHTSLISSNYNSNQFEGYYIGLGYVLVFLLMTSPICKRTSSQKLMIFDLFLIITCLGTLFYFSMPFFSFGTFMGINLFVLVIVYGLELGREHFGYSFQVRLLDLKYLLYHLPLVILILVPPAVLLGFVKPTHLLGSSSEILNLLSYAVLFSFRVGIFEEIFFRSGLMVFIRDQLNERAKAKLTNQIITCYSAVICSVIFGISHIGNNPGPESLLSSFEYKLVYVLLAVLASLFYSFAFGETNRLWCSITIHGFVDTVAVVLLGGFLTVPF
;
A
#
# COMPACT_ATOMS: atom_id res chain seq x y z
N MET A 1 -34.98 1.67 -2.36
CA MET A 1 -34.19 0.67 -1.61
C MET A 1 -33.83 1.30 -0.26
N SER A 2 -34.32 0.78 0.87
CA SER A 2 -34.16 1.50 2.15
C SER A 2 -32.70 1.49 2.60
N LEU A 3 -32.15 2.67 2.94
CA LEU A 3 -30.84 2.84 3.57
C LEU A 3 -30.65 1.90 4.78
N ASN A 4 -31.74 1.52 5.45
CA ASN A 4 -31.79 0.53 6.54
C ASN A 4 -31.24 -0.86 6.18
N LEU A 5 -31.26 -1.28 4.90
CA LEU A 5 -30.76 -2.60 4.50
C LEU A 5 -29.23 -2.63 4.41
N LEU A 6 -28.61 -1.49 4.10
CA LEU A 6 -27.17 -1.28 4.19
C LEU A 6 -26.75 -1.04 5.66
N LEU A 7 -27.49 -0.21 6.39
CA LEU A 7 -27.11 0.22 7.75
C LEU A 7 -27.38 -0.80 8.86
N ASN A 8 -28.40 -1.67 8.75
CA ASN A 8 -28.74 -2.64 9.80
C ASN A 8 -27.71 -3.78 9.97
N ARG A 9 -26.72 -3.89 9.09
CA ARG A 9 -25.65 -4.91 9.16
C ARG A 9 -24.26 -4.34 9.44
N CYS A 10 -24.10 -3.02 9.50
CA CYS A 10 -22.83 -2.33 9.74
C CYS A 10 -22.37 -2.43 11.20
N GLU A 11 -22.08 -3.63 11.70
CA GLU A 11 -21.27 -3.78 12.90
C GLU A 11 -19.88 -4.25 12.50
N PHE A 12 -18.82 -3.66 13.08
CA PHE A 12 -17.51 -4.33 13.11
C PHE A 12 -17.72 -5.73 13.68
N ALA A 13 -17.79 -6.72 12.79
CA ALA A 13 -18.01 -8.09 13.19
C ALA A 13 -16.96 -8.44 14.24
N ARG A 14 -17.40 -8.85 15.43
CA ARG A 14 -16.47 -9.34 16.46
C ARG A 14 -15.62 -10.43 15.80
N PRO A 15 -14.28 -10.29 15.81
CA PRO A 15 -13.42 -11.23 15.12
C PRO A 15 -13.66 -12.64 15.68
N LYS A 16 -14.39 -13.48 14.92
CA LYS A 16 -14.37 -14.92 15.19
C LYS A 16 -12.93 -15.35 14.96
N LYS A 17 -12.28 -15.90 16.00
CA LYS A 17 -10.89 -16.38 15.99
C LYS A 17 -10.52 -16.94 14.62
N TYR A 18 -9.46 -16.41 14.04
CA TYR A 18 -8.97 -16.89 12.76
C TYR A 18 -8.44 -18.32 12.94
N ASN A 19 -9.18 -19.32 12.43
CA ASN A 19 -8.83 -20.74 12.53
C ASN A 19 -7.54 -21.12 11.76
N GLY A 20 -6.96 -20.19 10.99
CA GLY A 20 -5.58 -20.24 10.51
C GLY A 20 -5.27 -21.15 9.33
N ARG A 21 -5.86 -22.35 9.25
CA ARG A 21 -5.51 -23.33 8.21
C ARG A 21 -5.92 -22.91 6.80
N ASN A 22 -7.10 -22.30 6.67
CA ASN A 22 -7.59 -21.82 5.36
C ASN A 22 -6.86 -20.55 4.90
N GLU A 23 -6.31 -19.75 5.82
CA GLU A 23 -5.59 -18.52 5.48
C GLU A 23 -4.29 -18.82 4.72
N LEU A 24 -3.57 -19.88 5.11
CA LEU A 24 -2.35 -20.30 4.41
C LEU A 24 -2.62 -20.81 3.00
N ILE A 25 -3.68 -21.62 2.83
CA ILE A 25 -4.07 -22.12 1.51
C ILE A 25 -4.45 -20.95 0.60
N VAL A 26 -5.26 -20.01 1.11
CA VAL A 26 -5.63 -18.81 0.35
C VAL A 26 -4.39 -17.98 0.00
N ALA A 27 -3.43 -17.82 0.91
CA ALA A 27 -2.19 -17.10 0.64
C ALA A 27 -1.39 -17.72 -0.52
N ILE A 28 -1.23 -19.05 -0.51
CA ILE A 28 -0.52 -19.78 -1.57
C ILE A 28 -1.26 -19.62 -2.91
N LEU A 29 -2.58 -19.85 -2.91
CA LEU A 29 -3.39 -19.73 -4.13
C LEU A 29 -3.36 -18.30 -4.67
N ALA A 30 -3.46 -17.29 -3.81
CA ALA A 30 -3.41 -15.89 -4.23
C ALA A 30 -2.04 -15.53 -4.84
N CYS A 31 -0.93 -16.03 -4.28
CA CYS A 31 0.39 -15.85 -4.86
C CYS A 31 0.49 -16.49 -6.27
N LEU A 32 -0.03 -17.69 -6.45
CA LEU A 32 -0.05 -18.37 -7.75
C LEU A 32 -0.93 -17.63 -8.76
N ILE A 33 -2.12 -17.20 -8.35
CA ILE A 33 -3.06 -16.43 -9.18
C ILE A 33 -2.40 -15.11 -9.63
N TRP A 34 -1.71 -14.41 -8.71
CA TRP A 34 -0.98 -13.20 -9.05
C TRP A 34 0.15 -13.47 -10.05
N PHE A 35 0.95 -14.50 -9.81
CA PHE A 35 2.04 -14.90 -10.70
C PHE A 35 1.56 -15.09 -12.13
N PHE A 36 0.50 -15.89 -12.32
CA PHE A 36 -0.07 -16.13 -13.65
C PHE A 36 -0.70 -14.88 -14.27
N ALA A 37 -1.36 -14.04 -13.47
CA ALA A 37 -1.92 -12.78 -13.98
C ALA A 37 -0.84 -11.83 -14.51
N VAL A 38 0.33 -11.74 -13.85
CA VAL A 38 1.48 -10.97 -14.37
C VAL A 38 1.96 -11.56 -15.70
N ILE A 39 2.16 -12.88 -15.78
CA ILE A 39 2.60 -13.53 -17.04
C ILE A 39 1.61 -13.27 -18.18
N ILE A 40 0.31 -13.46 -17.92
CA ILE A 40 -0.75 -13.21 -18.89
C ILE A 40 -0.70 -11.77 -19.37
N ARG A 41 -0.59 -10.80 -18.44
CA ARG A 41 -0.54 -9.39 -18.78
C ARG A 41 0.67 -9.05 -19.64
N LEU A 42 1.85 -9.58 -19.31
CA LEU A 42 3.08 -9.36 -20.09
C LEU A 42 3.01 -10.01 -21.49
N ASN A 43 2.22 -11.08 -21.67
CA ASN A 43 1.95 -11.63 -23.01
C ASN A 43 1.08 -10.72 -23.88
N PHE A 44 0.20 -9.92 -23.25
CA PHE A 44 -0.68 -8.96 -23.94
C PHE A 44 -0.13 -7.52 -23.95
N SER A 45 1.14 -7.32 -23.54
CA SER A 45 1.81 -6.02 -23.62
C SER A 45 2.23 -5.74 -25.06
N GLY A 46 1.33 -5.14 -25.86
CA GLY A 46 1.49 -5.00 -27.31
C GLY A 46 2.68 -4.15 -27.78
N SER A 47 3.31 -3.35 -26.92
CA SER A 47 4.42 -2.44 -27.28
C SER A 47 5.81 -3.00 -26.99
N GLN A 48 5.93 -4.05 -26.17
CA GLN A 48 7.23 -4.62 -25.78
C GLN A 48 7.19 -6.14 -25.86
N GLN A 49 8.13 -6.74 -26.60
CA GLN A 49 8.27 -8.19 -26.62
C GLN A 49 9.07 -8.66 -25.40
N TRP A 50 8.36 -9.19 -24.41
CA TRP A 50 8.95 -9.85 -23.25
C TRP A 50 9.28 -11.31 -23.58
N THR A 51 10.50 -11.75 -23.29
CA THR A 51 10.91 -13.16 -23.35
C THR A 51 10.28 -13.97 -22.21
N ASN A 52 10.25 -15.29 -22.34
CA ASN A 52 9.71 -16.16 -21.28
C ASN A 52 10.51 -16.04 -19.96
N LEU A 53 11.82 -15.83 -20.05
CA LEU A 53 12.68 -15.66 -18.87
C LEU A 53 12.40 -14.34 -18.16
N GLU A 54 12.22 -13.24 -18.89
CA GLU A 54 11.87 -11.94 -18.30
C GLU A 54 10.50 -11.98 -17.64
N LYS A 55 9.50 -12.58 -18.29
CA LYS A 55 8.15 -12.76 -17.72
C LYS A 55 8.21 -13.55 -16.41
N PHE A 56 8.96 -14.65 -16.41
CA PHE A 56 9.13 -15.49 -15.23
C PHE A 56 9.82 -14.71 -14.10
N LEU A 57 10.88 -13.99 -14.40
CA LEU A 57 11.64 -13.21 -13.44
C LEU A 57 10.80 -12.10 -12.82
N GLU A 58 10.04 -11.37 -13.62
CA GLU A 58 9.19 -10.26 -13.17
C GLU A 58 7.95 -10.73 -12.41
N ALA A 59 7.31 -11.82 -12.84
CA ALA A 59 6.23 -12.43 -12.08
C ALA A 59 6.72 -13.00 -10.74
N THR A 60 7.91 -13.62 -10.73
CA THR A 60 8.52 -14.15 -9.51
C THR A 60 8.90 -13.03 -8.55
N SER A 61 9.56 -11.97 -9.02
CA SER A 61 9.95 -10.83 -8.19
C SER A 61 8.71 -10.14 -7.60
N THR A 62 7.67 -9.91 -8.41
CA THR A 62 6.41 -9.32 -7.95
C THR A 62 5.77 -10.15 -6.84
N VAL A 63 5.67 -11.47 -7.00
CA VAL A 63 5.10 -12.32 -5.96
C VAL A 63 6.00 -12.41 -4.73
N PHE A 64 7.31 -12.46 -4.90
CA PHE A 64 8.26 -12.56 -3.79
C PHE A 64 8.32 -11.29 -2.94
N PHE A 65 8.28 -10.12 -3.57
CA PHE A 65 8.38 -8.82 -2.89
C PHE A 65 7.00 -8.28 -2.43
N CYS A 66 5.93 -8.59 -3.16
CA CYS A 66 4.57 -8.13 -2.84
C CYS A 66 3.71 -9.23 -2.22
N GLY A 67 3.38 -10.25 -3.02
CA GLY A 67 2.34 -11.22 -2.71
C GLY A 67 2.64 -12.05 -1.47
N LEU A 68 3.79 -12.72 -1.45
CA LEU A 68 4.16 -13.63 -0.38
C LEU A 68 4.24 -12.91 0.96
N PRO A 69 4.97 -11.79 1.13
CA PRO A 69 5.00 -11.06 2.38
C PRO A 69 3.60 -10.63 2.84
N VAL A 70 2.79 -10.01 1.98
CA VAL A 70 1.46 -9.53 2.37
C VAL A 70 0.52 -10.67 2.75
N PHE A 71 0.38 -11.69 1.91
CA PHE A 71 -0.54 -12.78 2.19
C PHE A 71 -0.06 -13.67 3.34
N PHE A 72 1.23 -13.97 3.41
CA PHE A 72 1.79 -14.80 4.47
C PHE A 72 1.68 -14.11 5.82
N LEU A 73 2.02 -12.82 5.90
CA LEU A 73 1.89 -12.04 7.13
C LEU A 73 0.44 -11.99 7.61
N ALA A 74 -0.57 -12.07 6.75
CA ALA A 74 -1.96 -12.15 7.18
C ALA A 74 -2.39 -13.50 7.79
N THR A 75 -1.50 -14.49 7.90
CA THR A 75 -1.77 -15.80 8.53
C THR A 75 -1.31 -15.85 10.00
N PRO A 76 -1.75 -16.82 10.83
CA PRO A 76 -1.25 -16.94 12.20
C PRO A 76 0.23 -17.36 12.25
N GLN A 77 0.70 -18.12 11.26
CA GLN A 77 2.09 -18.51 11.13
C GLN A 77 2.96 -17.31 10.78
N GLY A 78 2.55 -16.51 9.79
CA GLY A 78 3.23 -15.27 9.44
C GLY A 78 3.25 -14.27 10.59
N SER A 79 2.15 -14.11 11.33
CA SER A 79 2.12 -13.31 12.57
C SER A 79 3.15 -13.78 13.61
N ARG A 80 3.32 -15.09 13.80
CA ARG A 80 4.34 -15.64 14.72
C ARG A 80 5.75 -15.32 14.24
N ILE A 81 6.06 -15.54 12.96
CA ILE A 81 7.37 -15.25 12.38
C ILE A 81 7.67 -13.74 12.43
N ALA A 82 6.66 -12.91 12.15
CA ALA A 82 6.78 -11.46 12.23
C ALA A 82 7.23 -11.02 13.64
N LYS A 83 6.54 -11.51 14.68
CA LYS A 83 6.84 -11.15 16.07
C LYS A 83 8.13 -11.77 16.59
N LYS A 84 8.41 -13.03 16.26
CA LYS A 84 9.56 -13.78 16.79
C LYS A 84 10.87 -13.40 16.10
N ASP A 85 10.82 -13.26 14.77
CA ASP A 85 12.02 -13.21 13.94
C ASP A 85 12.15 -11.86 13.24
N LEU A 86 11.13 -11.41 12.48
CA LEU A 86 11.27 -10.20 11.64
C LEU A 86 11.36 -8.91 12.45
N LEU A 87 10.64 -8.81 13.57
CA LEU A 87 10.68 -7.64 14.47
C LEU A 87 11.89 -7.63 15.41
N LYS A 88 12.64 -8.73 15.49
CA LYS A 88 13.80 -8.86 16.38
C LYS A 88 14.85 -7.80 16.06
N ASN A 89 15.54 -7.31 17.10
CA ASN A 89 16.60 -6.29 16.98
C ASN A 89 16.14 -5.03 16.22
N ALA A 90 14.88 -4.63 16.44
CA ALA A 90 14.23 -3.51 15.76
C ALA A 90 14.22 -3.68 14.23
N GLY A 91 13.77 -4.84 13.74
CA GLY A 91 13.57 -5.06 12.31
C GLY A 91 14.82 -5.44 11.51
N LEU A 92 15.96 -5.71 12.16
CA LEU A 92 17.21 -6.00 11.44
C LEU A 92 17.12 -7.21 10.50
N PRO A 93 16.50 -8.34 10.90
CA PRO A 93 16.36 -9.48 10.00
C PRO A 93 15.52 -9.14 8.75
N PHE A 94 14.46 -8.35 8.90
CA PHE A 94 13.66 -7.88 7.76
C PHE A 94 14.47 -6.98 6.83
N GLN A 95 15.21 -6.00 7.37
CA GLN A 95 16.09 -5.12 6.58
C GLN A 95 17.09 -5.92 5.76
N VAL A 96 17.83 -6.83 6.41
CA VAL A 96 18.85 -7.65 5.74
C VAL A 96 18.22 -8.52 4.66
N LEU A 97 17.08 -9.15 4.93
CA LEU A 97 16.38 -9.99 3.97
C LEU A 97 15.96 -9.20 2.72
N VAL A 98 15.37 -8.01 2.92
CA VAL A 98 14.93 -7.15 1.81
C VAL A 98 16.12 -6.65 0.99
N CYS A 99 17.16 -6.13 1.65
CA CYS A 99 18.37 -5.66 0.96
C CYS A 99 19.06 -6.79 0.19
N ALA A 100 19.17 -7.99 0.77
CA ALA A 100 19.75 -9.15 0.10
C ALA A 100 18.92 -9.57 -1.12
N ALA A 101 17.60 -9.67 -0.97
CA ALA A 101 16.71 -10.02 -2.06
C ALA A 101 16.75 -9.01 -3.21
N LEU A 102 16.74 -7.70 -2.89
CA LEU A 102 16.87 -6.64 -3.89
C LEU A 102 18.21 -6.72 -4.61
N THR A 103 19.31 -6.94 -3.88
CA THR A 103 20.65 -7.09 -4.47
C THR A 103 20.69 -8.28 -5.43
N ILE A 104 20.07 -9.41 -5.06
CA ILE A 104 19.96 -10.59 -5.92
C ILE A 104 19.15 -10.26 -7.17
N TYR A 105 17.97 -9.66 -7.03
CA TYR A 105 17.12 -9.29 -8.18
C TYR A 105 17.85 -8.34 -9.14
N ILE A 106 18.47 -7.27 -8.60
CA ILE A 106 19.22 -6.30 -9.39
C ILE A 106 20.37 -6.98 -10.14
N SER A 107 21.14 -7.83 -9.43
CA SER A 107 22.27 -8.53 -10.02
C SER A 107 21.84 -9.49 -11.12
N VAL A 108 20.80 -10.32 -10.87
CA VAL A 108 20.28 -11.27 -11.85
C VAL A 108 19.81 -10.55 -13.10
N VAL A 109 19.01 -9.49 -12.97
CA VAL A 109 18.54 -8.72 -14.13
C VAL A 109 19.70 -8.08 -14.89
N LYS A 110 20.69 -7.50 -14.18
CA LYS A 110 21.86 -6.87 -14.81
C LYS A 110 22.74 -7.87 -15.56
N PHE A 111 23.07 -9.01 -14.95
CA PHE A 111 23.94 -10.02 -15.57
C PHE A 111 23.29 -10.74 -16.75
N LEU A 112 21.97 -10.96 -16.70
CA LEU A 112 21.27 -11.62 -17.79
C LEU A 112 21.07 -10.73 -19.02
N SER A 113 21.32 -9.41 -18.94
CA SER A 113 21.26 -8.43 -20.05
C SER A 113 20.01 -8.58 -20.95
N LEU A 114 18.86 -8.93 -20.36
CA LEU A 114 17.71 -9.49 -21.09
C LEU A 114 17.07 -8.51 -22.08
N SER A 115 16.84 -7.26 -21.64
CA SER A 115 16.50 -6.10 -22.49
C SER A 115 16.37 -4.88 -21.58
N PRO A 116 17.28 -3.88 -21.64
CA PRO A 116 17.18 -2.66 -20.82
C PRO A 116 15.86 -1.89 -21.03
N ALA A 117 15.21 -2.06 -22.19
CA ALA A 117 13.94 -1.41 -22.50
C ALA A 117 12.76 -1.95 -21.67
N ASN A 118 12.81 -3.23 -21.26
CA ASN A 118 11.77 -3.86 -20.44
C ASN A 118 11.96 -3.55 -18.95
N PHE A 119 13.20 -3.31 -18.52
CA PHE A 119 13.55 -2.93 -17.15
C PHE A 119 14.06 -1.49 -17.11
N VAL A 120 13.14 -0.54 -17.28
CA VAL A 120 13.43 0.92 -17.29
C VAL A 120 14.24 1.35 -16.06
N TRP A 121 14.04 0.66 -14.93
CA TRP A 121 14.76 0.91 -13.69
C TRP A 121 16.28 0.71 -13.79
N LEU A 122 16.79 -0.11 -14.72
CA LEU A 122 18.23 -0.31 -14.92
C LEU A 122 18.93 0.99 -15.32
N ASN A 123 18.30 1.76 -16.21
CA ASN A 123 18.83 3.04 -16.65
C ASN A 123 18.83 4.06 -15.51
N GLN A 124 17.77 4.05 -14.69
CA GLN A 124 17.67 4.94 -13.53
C GLN A 124 18.73 4.61 -12.47
N ILE A 125 19.02 3.33 -12.21
CA ILE A 125 20.11 2.96 -11.30
C ILE A 125 21.48 3.34 -11.89
N ASN A 126 21.66 3.23 -13.21
CA ASN A 126 22.92 3.58 -13.85
C ASN A 126 23.31 5.06 -13.67
N SER A 127 22.33 5.96 -13.53
CA SER A 127 22.54 7.41 -13.40
C SER A 127 21.96 8.01 -12.12
N LEU A 128 21.66 7.20 -11.10
CA LEU A 128 20.90 7.60 -9.91
C LEU A 128 21.57 8.74 -9.12
N ILE A 129 22.89 8.65 -8.92
CA ILE A 129 23.68 9.68 -8.23
C ILE A 129 24.87 10.07 -9.12
N PHE A 130 25.64 9.08 -9.55
CA PHE A 130 26.77 9.24 -10.46
C PHE A 130 26.40 8.72 -11.85
N GLU A 131 26.85 9.40 -12.90
CA GLU A 131 26.60 8.97 -14.28
C GLU A 131 27.45 7.72 -14.61
N ASP A 132 26.86 6.73 -15.28
CA ASP A 132 27.49 5.50 -15.77
C ASP A 132 28.19 4.60 -14.71
N GLU A 133 27.85 4.79 -13.44
CA GLU A 133 28.45 4.06 -12.31
C GLU A 133 27.45 3.08 -11.67
N PHE A 134 26.91 2.15 -12.47
CA PHE A 134 25.81 1.25 -12.08
C PHE A 134 26.01 0.55 -10.73
N TRP A 135 27.15 -0.11 -10.51
CA TRP A 135 27.39 -0.89 -9.30
C TRP A 135 27.58 0.00 -8.08
N PHE A 136 28.24 1.14 -8.25
CA PHE A 136 28.40 2.11 -7.17
C PHE A 136 27.05 2.71 -6.76
N ASN A 137 26.24 3.14 -7.74
CA ASN A 137 24.87 3.59 -7.49
C ASN A 137 24.00 2.48 -6.87
N THR A 138 24.18 1.22 -7.26
CA THR A 138 23.47 0.09 -6.65
C THR A 138 23.83 -0.04 -5.17
N VAL A 139 25.11 0.04 -4.80
CA VAL A 139 25.54 -0.01 -3.40
C VAL A 139 24.94 1.16 -2.60
N LEU A 140 24.98 2.38 -3.16
CA LEU A 140 24.40 3.56 -2.52
C LEU A 140 22.88 3.44 -2.37
N PHE A 141 22.19 2.93 -3.39
CA PHE A 141 20.75 2.66 -3.35
C PHE A 141 20.40 1.64 -2.26
N ILE A 142 21.10 0.51 -2.18
CA ILE A 142 20.87 -0.52 -1.16
C ILE A 142 21.18 0.03 0.24
N ALA A 143 22.21 0.87 0.40
CA ALA A 143 22.50 1.56 1.66
C ALA A 143 21.38 2.54 2.05
N GLY A 144 20.86 3.32 1.09
CA GLY A 144 19.71 4.21 1.29
C GLY A 144 18.45 3.44 1.71
N VAL A 145 18.14 2.33 1.03
CA VAL A 145 17.05 1.41 1.39
C VAL A 145 17.25 0.88 2.81
N PHE A 146 18.46 0.44 3.17
CA PHE A 146 18.76 -0.07 4.51
C PHE A 146 18.45 0.98 5.59
N VAL A 147 18.85 2.23 5.36
CA VAL A 147 18.58 3.36 6.27
C VAL A 147 17.07 3.65 6.35
N ALA A 148 16.39 3.75 5.22
CA ALA A 148 14.95 4.05 5.15
C ALA A 148 14.12 2.98 5.88
N LEU A 149 14.42 1.69 5.65
CA LEU A 149 13.76 0.58 6.34
C LEU A 149 14.04 0.57 7.85
N ARG A 150 15.13 1.20 8.32
CA ARG A 150 15.50 1.25 9.75
C ARG A 150 14.70 2.26 10.55
N ILE A 151 14.39 3.40 9.95
CA ILE A 151 13.77 4.55 10.62
C ILE A 151 12.44 4.18 11.30
N PRO A 152 11.47 3.51 10.65
CA PRO A 152 10.21 3.12 11.30
C PRO A 152 10.38 2.25 12.55
N PHE A 153 11.31 1.28 12.54
CA PHE A 153 11.51 0.41 13.70
C PHE A 153 12.18 1.14 14.88
N LEU A 154 13.05 2.11 14.61
CA LEU A 154 13.62 2.96 15.65
C LEU A 154 12.56 3.89 16.25
N MET A 155 11.68 4.45 15.42
CA MET A 155 10.56 5.27 15.87
C MET A 155 9.53 4.45 16.67
N LEU A 156 9.28 3.20 16.29
CA LEU A 156 8.49 2.25 17.09
C LEU A 156 9.16 1.98 18.44
N LYS A 157 10.49 1.83 18.48
CA LYS A 157 11.22 1.63 19.74
C LYS A 157 11.20 2.89 20.62
N LEU A 158 11.20 4.08 20.02
CA LEU A 158 10.98 5.34 20.73
C LEU A 158 9.58 5.38 21.35
N ARG A 159 8.54 4.97 20.60
CA ARG A 159 7.15 4.87 21.08
C ARG A 159 7.00 4.00 22.33
N THR A 160 7.75 2.90 22.38
CA THR A 160 7.67 1.90 23.46
C THR A 160 8.66 2.17 24.60
N SER A 161 9.60 3.11 24.42
CA SER A 161 10.48 3.54 25.50
C SER A 161 9.65 4.20 26.60
N LYS A 162 9.75 3.67 27.83
CA LYS A 162 8.99 4.13 28.99
C LYS A 162 9.25 5.61 29.25
N GLU A 163 8.35 6.27 29.98
CA GLU A 163 8.65 7.54 30.63
C GLU A 163 10.03 7.44 31.31
N VAL A 164 10.89 8.42 31.04
CA VAL A 164 12.25 8.47 31.60
C VAL A 164 12.13 8.62 33.11
N LYS A 165 12.24 7.50 33.83
CA LYS A 165 12.15 7.45 35.30
C LYS A 165 13.52 7.30 35.94
N THR A 166 14.51 6.80 35.19
CA THR A 166 15.87 6.57 35.66
C THR A 166 16.91 7.16 34.71
N ILE A 167 18.15 7.34 35.20
CA ILE A 167 19.30 7.74 34.40
C ILE A 167 19.59 6.73 33.28
N GLN A 168 19.37 5.44 33.55
CA GLN A 168 19.53 4.39 32.53
C GLN A 168 18.52 4.55 31.39
N ASP A 169 17.25 4.87 31.71
CA ASP A 169 16.24 5.17 30.69
C ASP A 169 16.63 6.40 29.86
N PHE A 170 17.20 7.43 30.51
CA PHE A 170 17.68 8.63 29.83
C PHE A 170 18.80 8.31 28.84
N ILE A 171 19.80 7.50 29.23
CA ILE A 171 20.90 7.07 28.35
C ILE A 171 20.36 6.28 27.15
N VAL A 172 19.42 5.36 27.37
CA VAL A 172 18.82 4.56 26.29
C VAL A 172 18.07 5.45 25.29
N VAL A 173 17.22 6.35 25.77
CA VAL A 173 16.45 7.27 24.92
C VAL A 173 17.37 8.25 24.18
N SER A 174 18.37 8.81 24.87
CA SER A 174 19.37 9.71 24.27
C SER A 174 20.12 9.03 23.13
N ARG A 175 20.66 7.81 23.37
CA ARG A 175 21.36 7.04 22.34
C ARG A 175 20.47 6.73 21.14
N LEU A 176 19.20 6.40 21.37
CA LEU A 176 18.24 6.11 20.32
C LEU A 176 17.92 7.36 19.49
N ASN A 177 17.75 8.52 20.13
CA ASN A 177 17.57 9.80 19.44
C ASN A 177 18.81 10.18 18.62
N SER A 178 20.02 10.00 19.15
CA SER A 178 21.26 10.26 18.39
C SER A 178 21.39 9.35 17.17
N GLN A 179 21.07 8.05 17.31
CA GLN A 179 21.05 7.11 16.19
C GLN A 179 20.02 7.50 15.14
N LEU A 180 18.81 7.89 15.57
CA LEU A 180 17.75 8.29 14.66
C LEU A 180 18.10 9.59 13.93
N LEU A 181 18.66 10.58 14.62
CA LEU A 181 19.12 11.83 14.00
C LEU A 181 20.23 11.59 12.97
N LEU A 182 21.20 10.73 13.28
CA LEU A 182 22.25 10.34 12.34
C LEU A 182 21.65 9.70 11.08
N LEU A 183 20.75 8.72 11.26
CA LEU A 183 20.11 8.04 10.14
C LEU A 183 19.23 8.98 9.33
N LEU A 184 18.50 9.90 9.96
CA LEU A 184 17.72 10.94 9.28
C LEU A 184 18.63 11.87 8.48
N GLY A 185 19.80 12.24 9.01
CA GLY A 185 20.80 13.04 8.30
C GLY A 185 21.34 12.31 7.07
N VAL A 186 21.72 11.04 7.22
CA VAL A 186 22.17 10.20 6.09
C VAL A 186 21.05 10.02 5.05
N ASN A 187 19.82 9.80 5.51
CA ASN A 187 18.62 9.66 4.68
C ASN A 187 18.37 10.95 3.86
N PHE A 188 18.44 12.10 4.52
CA PHE A 188 18.29 13.41 3.89
C PHE A 188 19.37 13.65 2.82
N ILE A 189 20.65 13.40 3.16
CA ILE A 189 21.75 13.54 2.20
C ILE A 189 21.53 12.62 1.00
N TYR A 190 21.20 11.34 1.21
CA TYR A 190 20.93 10.40 0.14
C TYR A 190 19.80 10.90 -0.77
N LEU A 191 18.65 11.31 -0.20
CA LEU A 191 17.52 11.80 -0.99
C LEU A 191 17.88 13.05 -1.78
N VAL A 192 18.61 13.99 -1.17
CA VAL A 192 19.08 15.18 -1.88
C VAL A 192 19.97 14.75 -3.06
N LEU A 193 20.96 13.89 -2.84
CA LEU A 193 21.86 13.46 -3.91
C LEU A 193 21.15 12.68 -5.01
N SER A 194 20.15 11.84 -4.68
CA SER A 194 19.45 11.00 -5.66
C SER A 194 18.27 11.69 -6.34
N HIS A 195 17.81 12.85 -5.86
CA HIS A 195 16.68 13.62 -6.42
C HIS A 195 17.09 15.01 -6.89
N THR A 196 18.39 15.30 -6.90
CA THR A 196 18.90 16.52 -7.50
C THR A 196 19.87 16.12 -8.59
N SER A 197 19.78 16.77 -9.74
CA SER A 197 20.76 16.62 -10.83
C SER A 197 22.10 17.29 -10.51
N LEU A 198 22.43 17.46 -9.21
CA LEU A 198 23.64 18.15 -8.75
C LEU A 198 24.91 17.39 -9.17
N ILE A 199 24.83 16.07 -9.32
CA ILE A 199 25.97 15.22 -9.68
C ILE A 199 25.74 14.54 -11.05
N SER A 200 24.51 14.09 -11.34
CA SER A 200 24.13 13.47 -12.62
C SER A 200 23.25 14.43 -13.43
N SER A 201 23.74 14.87 -14.59
CA SER A 201 23.03 15.79 -15.49
C SER A 201 21.83 15.15 -16.20
N ASN A 202 21.80 13.82 -16.26
CA ASN A 202 20.75 13.02 -16.91
C ASN A 202 19.47 12.86 -16.08
N TYR A 203 19.46 13.31 -14.82
CA TYR A 203 18.27 13.23 -14.00
C TYR A 203 17.32 14.40 -14.33
N ASN A 204 16.06 14.07 -14.65
CA ASN A 204 15.05 15.04 -15.07
C ASN A 204 14.90 16.15 -14.00
N SER A 205 15.33 17.37 -14.35
CA SER A 205 15.55 18.52 -13.46
C SER A 205 14.31 19.13 -12.81
N ASN A 206 13.15 18.46 -12.91
CA ASN A 206 11.85 19.00 -12.50
C ASN A 206 11.27 18.37 -11.23
N GLN A 207 12.01 17.48 -10.54
CA GLN A 207 11.50 16.75 -9.36
C GLN A 207 12.29 17.09 -8.09
N PHE A 208 11.98 18.23 -7.46
CA PHE A 208 12.49 18.62 -6.13
C PHE A 208 11.89 17.81 -4.96
N GLU A 209 11.21 16.69 -5.25
CA GLU A 209 10.40 15.94 -4.30
C GLU A 209 11.23 15.35 -3.14
N GLY A 210 12.48 14.96 -3.42
CA GLY A 210 13.38 14.37 -2.42
C GLY A 210 13.70 15.28 -1.24
N TYR A 211 13.81 16.61 -1.47
CA TYR A 211 14.05 17.58 -0.41
C TYR A 211 12.88 17.65 0.58
N TYR A 212 11.65 17.72 0.06
CA TYR A 212 10.44 17.77 0.88
C TYR A 212 10.21 16.48 1.65
N ILE A 213 10.56 15.33 1.07
CA ILE A 213 10.46 14.02 1.73
C ILE A 213 11.45 13.94 2.89
N GLY A 214 12.73 14.26 2.66
CA GLY A 214 13.75 14.25 3.71
C GLY A 214 13.40 15.21 4.85
N LEU A 215 12.93 16.42 4.55
CA LEU A 215 12.41 17.35 5.56
C LEU A 215 11.17 16.81 6.27
N GLY A 216 10.28 16.12 5.56
CA GLY A 216 9.10 15.46 6.11
C GLY A 216 9.48 14.44 7.18
N TYR A 217 10.47 13.59 6.93
CA TYR A 217 10.98 12.63 7.92
C TYR A 217 11.50 13.32 9.19
N VAL A 218 12.24 14.43 9.03
CA VAL A 218 12.75 15.22 10.16
C VAL A 218 11.60 15.87 10.93
N LEU A 219 10.62 16.48 10.24
CA LEU A 219 9.46 17.11 10.86
C LEU A 219 8.63 16.09 11.65
N VAL A 220 8.37 14.92 11.05
CA VAL A 220 7.64 13.83 11.70
C VAL A 220 8.37 13.38 12.97
N PHE A 221 9.69 13.22 12.93
CA PHE A 221 10.48 12.91 14.12
C PHE A 221 10.34 13.98 15.21
N LEU A 222 10.50 15.26 14.86
CA LEU A 222 10.36 16.36 15.83
C LEU A 222 8.97 16.37 16.48
N LEU A 223 7.90 16.21 15.69
CA LEU A 223 6.53 16.14 16.18
C LEU A 223 6.30 14.93 17.11
N MET A 224 6.92 13.79 16.83
CA MET A 224 6.82 12.61 17.70
C MET A 224 7.59 12.76 19.01
N THR A 225 8.67 13.56 19.04
CA THR A 225 9.38 13.89 20.29
C THR A 225 8.66 14.93 21.15
N SER A 226 7.66 15.64 20.58
CA SER A 226 6.86 16.63 21.29
C SER A 226 6.11 16.02 22.49
N PRO A 227 6.02 16.73 23.63
CA PRO A 227 5.22 16.30 24.79
C PRO A 227 3.76 15.97 24.47
N ILE A 228 3.19 16.59 23.44
CA ILE A 228 1.79 16.42 23.01
C ILE A 228 1.52 14.99 22.54
N CYS A 229 2.54 14.29 22.02
CA CYS A 229 2.41 12.94 21.47
C CYS A 229 2.71 11.82 22.49
N LYS A 230 3.10 12.15 23.73
CA LYS A 230 3.64 11.19 24.72
C LYS A 230 2.61 10.43 25.56
N ARG A 231 1.31 10.51 25.23
CA ARG A 231 0.26 9.68 25.90
C ARG A 231 -0.21 8.59 24.95
N THR A 232 0.25 7.36 25.17
CA THR A 232 -0.10 6.18 24.36
C THR A 232 -0.92 5.18 25.18
N SER A 233 -2.14 4.90 24.72
CA SER A 233 -2.89 3.71 25.15
C SER A 233 -2.30 2.49 24.43
N SER A 234 -2.24 1.35 25.12
CA SER A 234 -1.79 0.08 24.53
C SER A 234 -2.85 -0.61 23.68
N GLN A 235 -4.10 -0.11 23.68
CA GLN A 235 -5.24 -0.79 23.07
C GLN A 235 -5.82 -0.09 21.83
N LYS A 236 -5.29 1.08 21.46
CA LYS A 236 -5.83 1.93 20.39
C LYS A 236 -4.72 2.66 19.64
N LEU A 237 -5.00 3.03 18.39
CA LEU A 237 -4.13 3.94 17.63
C LEU A 237 -4.27 5.38 18.10
N MET A 238 -3.14 6.06 18.30
CA MET A 238 -3.03 7.45 18.73
C MET A 238 -2.39 8.33 17.65
N ILE A 239 -2.39 9.66 17.85
CA ILE A 239 -1.77 10.63 16.91
C ILE A 239 -0.29 10.31 16.67
N PHE A 240 0.43 9.82 17.68
CA PHE A 240 1.79 9.34 17.52
C PHE A 240 1.88 8.23 16.45
N ASP A 241 0.93 7.30 16.44
CA ASP A 241 0.93 6.18 15.53
C ASP A 241 0.60 6.63 14.09
N LEU A 242 -0.14 7.74 13.91
CA LEU A 242 -0.34 8.37 12.59
C LEU A 242 1.00 8.81 11.98
N PHE A 243 1.87 9.42 12.76
CA PHE A 243 3.21 9.81 12.30
C PHE A 243 4.06 8.59 11.92
N LEU A 244 3.98 7.52 12.71
CA LEU A 244 4.66 6.26 12.38
C LEU A 244 4.12 5.61 11.09
N ILE A 245 2.81 5.69 10.85
CA ILE A 245 2.17 5.26 9.60
C ILE A 245 2.71 6.09 8.43
N ILE A 246 2.75 7.42 8.56
CA ILE A 246 3.29 8.33 7.54
C ILE A 246 4.76 7.98 7.24
N THR A 247 5.58 7.66 8.25
CA THR A 247 6.97 7.23 8.03
C THR A 247 7.07 5.91 7.27
N CYS A 248 6.25 4.91 7.60
CA CYS A 248 6.24 3.63 6.88
C CYS A 248 5.89 3.82 5.40
N LEU A 249 4.93 4.71 5.12
CA LEU A 249 4.49 5.02 3.76
C LEU A 249 5.45 5.98 3.04
N GLY A 250 6.13 6.86 3.77
CA GLY A 250 7.21 7.67 3.22
C GLY A 250 8.36 6.80 2.68
N THR A 251 8.44 5.52 3.08
CA THR A 251 9.43 4.59 2.54
C THR A 251 9.09 4.18 1.10
N LEU A 252 7.85 4.35 0.64
CA LEU A 252 7.44 4.09 -0.74
C LEU A 252 8.25 4.91 -1.74
N PHE A 253 8.57 6.16 -1.40
CA PHE A 253 9.32 7.06 -2.28
C PHE A 253 10.71 6.53 -2.61
N TYR A 254 11.36 5.82 -1.69
CA TYR A 254 12.65 5.18 -1.94
C TYR A 254 12.57 4.16 -3.08
N PHE A 255 11.44 3.47 -3.16
CA PHE A 255 11.25 2.38 -4.11
C PHE A 255 10.56 2.82 -5.41
N SER A 256 9.85 3.95 -5.40
CA SER A 256 9.30 4.54 -6.62
C SER A 256 10.38 5.15 -7.52
N MET A 257 11.51 5.57 -6.94
CA MET A 257 12.61 6.24 -7.66
C MET A 257 13.24 5.42 -8.78
N PRO A 258 13.72 4.19 -8.54
CA PRO A 258 14.14 3.34 -9.64
C PRO A 258 12.94 2.88 -10.49
N PHE A 259 11.68 3.09 -10.10
CA PHE A 259 10.48 2.54 -10.75
C PHE A 259 10.42 1.01 -10.69
N PHE A 260 10.79 0.41 -9.56
CA PHE A 260 10.49 -1.00 -9.35
C PHE A 260 8.98 -1.21 -9.32
N SER A 261 8.48 -2.12 -10.15
CA SER A 261 7.06 -2.45 -10.27
C SER A 261 6.41 -2.84 -8.93
N PHE A 262 7.20 -3.47 -8.05
CA PHE A 262 6.84 -3.95 -6.72
C PHE A 262 7.23 -2.99 -5.57
N GLY A 263 7.85 -1.85 -5.88
CA GLY A 263 8.46 -0.97 -4.90
C GLY A 263 7.49 -0.49 -3.81
N THR A 264 6.27 -0.16 -4.20
CA THR A 264 5.23 0.31 -3.29
C THR A 264 4.78 -0.74 -2.26
N PHE A 265 5.01 -2.02 -2.51
CA PHE A 265 4.67 -3.05 -1.53
C PHE A 265 5.65 -3.13 -0.37
N MET A 266 6.85 -2.56 -0.51
CA MET A 266 7.81 -2.49 0.58
C MET A 266 7.34 -1.58 1.72
N GLY A 267 6.75 -0.43 1.39
CA GLY A 267 6.15 0.46 2.39
C GLY A 267 4.96 -0.20 3.11
N ILE A 268 4.19 -1.04 2.41
CA ILE A 268 3.12 -1.84 3.00
C ILE A 268 3.68 -2.90 3.94
N ASN A 269 4.71 -3.63 3.52
CA ASN A 269 5.32 -4.66 4.35
C ASN A 269 5.85 -4.03 5.65
N LEU A 270 6.44 -2.84 5.56
CA LEU A 270 6.80 -2.04 6.74
C LEU A 270 5.59 -1.65 7.58
N PHE A 271 4.52 -1.12 6.98
CA PHE A 271 3.29 -0.79 7.69
C PHE A 271 2.75 -2.02 8.45
N VAL A 272 2.68 -3.19 7.81
CA VAL A 272 2.21 -4.42 8.44
C VAL A 272 3.11 -4.82 9.61
N LEU A 273 4.43 -4.82 9.42
CA LEU A 273 5.36 -5.20 10.49
C LEU A 273 5.35 -4.21 11.66
N VAL A 274 5.39 -2.91 11.39
CA VAL A 274 5.56 -1.87 12.39
C VAL A 274 4.23 -1.52 13.07
N ILE A 275 3.16 -1.37 12.30
CA ILE A 275 1.85 -0.91 12.78
C ILE A 275 0.99 -2.08 13.24
N VAL A 276 0.79 -3.08 12.37
CA VAL A 276 -0.10 -4.21 12.72
C VAL A 276 0.52 -5.10 13.80
N TYR A 277 1.82 -5.38 13.68
CA TYR A 277 2.53 -6.25 14.62
C TYR A 277 3.31 -5.52 15.69
N GLY A 278 4.04 -4.47 15.34
CA GLY A 278 4.93 -3.75 16.25
C GLY A 278 4.21 -2.98 17.35
N LEU A 279 2.98 -2.52 17.11
CA LEU A 279 2.12 -1.90 18.14
C LEU A 279 1.40 -2.91 19.03
N GLU A 280 1.57 -4.21 18.78
CA GLU A 280 0.96 -5.33 19.51
C GLU A 280 -0.58 -5.41 19.48
N LEU A 281 -1.26 -4.51 18.77
CA LEU A 281 -2.71 -4.52 18.57
C LEU A 281 -3.20 -5.75 17.77
N GLY A 282 -2.38 -6.25 16.84
CA GLY A 282 -2.58 -7.54 16.18
C GLY A 282 -3.59 -7.53 15.03
N ARG A 283 -3.57 -8.59 14.20
CA ARG A 283 -4.35 -8.71 12.96
C ARG A 283 -5.85 -8.46 13.12
N GLU A 284 -6.43 -8.91 14.24
CA GLU A 284 -7.87 -8.80 14.51
C GLU A 284 -8.31 -7.34 14.66
N HIS A 285 -7.46 -6.50 15.27
CA HIS A 285 -7.72 -5.07 15.44
C HIS A 285 -7.80 -4.33 14.09
N PHE A 286 -6.97 -4.76 13.14
CA PHE A 286 -6.83 -4.18 11.81
C PHE A 286 -7.68 -4.87 10.73
N GLY A 287 -8.38 -5.97 11.06
CA GLY A 287 -9.06 -6.80 10.06
C GLY A 287 -8.12 -7.39 9.01
N TYR A 288 -6.83 -7.59 9.35
CA TYR A 288 -5.78 -8.05 8.44
C TYR A 288 -5.84 -9.57 8.24
N SER A 289 -6.83 -10.01 7.46
CA SER A 289 -7.05 -11.39 7.06
C SER A 289 -7.64 -11.42 5.65
N PHE A 290 -7.10 -12.33 4.83
CA PHE A 290 -7.60 -12.62 3.47
C PHE A 290 -8.44 -13.89 3.41
N GLN A 291 -8.87 -14.45 4.56
CA GLN A 291 -9.68 -15.66 4.57
C GLN A 291 -10.99 -15.46 3.80
N VAL A 292 -11.22 -16.25 2.76
CA VAL A 292 -12.50 -16.29 2.05
C VAL A 292 -13.50 -17.17 2.80
N ARG A 293 -14.67 -16.62 3.15
CA ARG A 293 -15.79 -17.38 3.71
C ARG A 293 -16.98 -17.37 2.76
N LEU A 294 -17.88 -18.34 2.93
CA LEU A 294 -19.12 -18.39 2.15
C LEU A 294 -19.97 -17.11 2.29
N LEU A 295 -19.97 -16.49 3.48
CA LEU A 295 -20.65 -15.22 3.70
C LEU A 295 -20.03 -14.08 2.90
N ASP A 296 -18.70 -14.09 2.75
CA ASP A 296 -17.96 -13.10 1.97
C ASP A 296 -18.35 -13.24 0.48
N LEU A 297 -18.48 -14.48 -0.03
CA LEU A 297 -18.98 -14.74 -1.38
C LEU A 297 -20.44 -14.28 -1.57
N LYS A 298 -21.32 -14.57 -0.62
CA LYS A 298 -22.72 -14.09 -0.66
C LYS A 298 -22.80 -12.56 -0.65
N TYR A 299 -21.94 -11.91 0.13
CA TYR A 299 -21.84 -10.46 0.17
C TYR A 299 -21.44 -9.90 -1.19
N LEU A 300 -20.38 -10.45 -1.80
CA LEU A 300 -19.93 -10.05 -3.14
C LEU A 300 -21.01 -10.23 -4.20
N LEU A 301 -21.73 -11.35 -4.19
CA LEU A 301 -22.82 -11.62 -5.14
C LEU A 301 -23.97 -10.60 -5.04
N TYR A 302 -24.24 -10.07 -3.85
CA TYR A 302 -25.28 -9.06 -3.65
C TYR A 302 -24.79 -7.64 -3.96
N HIS A 303 -23.57 -7.31 -3.53
CA HIS A 303 -23.05 -5.95 -3.60
C HIS A 303 -22.39 -5.61 -4.94
N LEU A 304 -21.78 -6.56 -5.66
CA LEU A 304 -21.17 -6.27 -6.96
C LEU A 304 -22.19 -5.75 -7.99
N PRO A 305 -23.37 -6.37 -8.19
CA PRO A 305 -24.37 -5.82 -9.11
C PRO A 305 -24.87 -4.43 -8.68
N LEU A 306 -25.02 -4.21 -7.36
CA LEU A 306 -25.44 -2.93 -6.82
C LEU A 306 -24.40 -1.82 -7.06
N VAL A 307 -23.12 -2.15 -6.88
CA VAL A 307 -22.00 -1.24 -7.16
C VAL A 307 -21.98 -0.85 -8.63
N ILE A 308 -22.13 -1.81 -9.55
CA ILE A 308 -22.22 -1.52 -10.99
C ILE A 308 -23.41 -0.59 -11.27
N LEU A 309 -24.60 -0.93 -10.74
CA LEU A 309 -25.83 -0.18 -10.96
C LEU A 309 -25.75 1.25 -10.42
N ILE A 310 -24.98 1.49 -9.35
CA ILE A 310 -24.86 2.80 -8.72
C ILE A 310 -23.71 3.62 -9.30
N LEU A 311 -22.58 3.01 -9.67
CA LEU A 311 -21.39 3.74 -10.12
C LEU A 311 -21.34 3.95 -11.63
N VAL A 312 -21.75 2.96 -12.43
CA VAL A 312 -21.63 3.03 -13.89
C VAL A 312 -22.55 4.10 -14.49
N PRO A 313 -23.86 4.20 -14.13
CA PRO A 313 -24.72 5.21 -14.73
C PRO A 313 -24.25 6.65 -14.47
N PRO A 314 -23.90 7.06 -13.23
CA PRO A 314 -23.32 8.39 -13.00
C PRO A 314 -22.01 8.60 -13.75
N ALA A 315 -21.13 7.60 -13.83
CA ALA A 315 -19.87 7.73 -14.56
C ALA A 315 -20.09 7.97 -16.06
N VAL A 316 -21.07 7.29 -16.67
CA VAL A 316 -21.44 7.51 -18.08
C VAL A 316 -22.16 8.86 -18.26
N LEU A 317 -23.15 9.17 -17.41
CA LEU A 317 -23.94 10.40 -17.50
C LEU A 317 -23.10 11.66 -17.30
N LEU A 318 -22.08 11.60 -16.43
CA LEU A 318 -21.15 12.70 -16.18
C LEU A 318 -20.02 12.77 -17.22
N GLY A 319 -20.02 11.91 -18.25
CA GLY A 319 -19.00 11.90 -19.30
C GLY A 319 -17.62 11.45 -18.83
N PHE A 320 -17.54 10.77 -17.67
CA PHE A 320 -16.28 10.29 -17.09
C PHE A 320 -15.69 9.11 -17.86
N VAL A 321 -16.56 8.24 -18.39
CA VAL A 321 -16.20 7.03 -19.11
C VAL A 321 -17.09 6.81 -20.35
N LYS A 322 -16.57 6.09 -21.34
CA LYS A 322 -17.30 5.71 -22.56
C LYS A 322 -17.35 4.19 -22.65
N PRO A 323 -18.51 3.55 -22.87
CA PRO A 323 -18.56 2.11 -23.10
C PRO A 323 -17.72 1.76 -24.34
N THR A 324 -16.63 1.00 -24.17
CA THR A 324 -15.64 0.81 -25.24
C THR A 324 -15.73 -0.55 -25.93
N HIS A 325 -16.21 -1.63 -25.29
CA HIS A 325 -16.21 -2.96 -25.91
C HIS A 325 -17.33 -3.92 -25.46
N LEU A 326 -17.78 -4.75 -26.41
CA LEU A 326 -18.47 -6.02 -26.15
C LEU A 326 -17.43 -7.14 -26.13
N LEU A 327 -17.29 -7.84 -25.00
CA LEU A 327 -16.37 -8.99 -24.87
C LEU A 327 -16.81 -10.09 -25.84
N GLY A 328 -15.97 -10.40 -26.85
CA GLY A 328 -16.30 -11.34 -27.91
C GLY A 328 -15.35 -12.54 -28.01
N SER A 329 -14.09 -12.41 -27.56
CA SER A 329 -13.08 -13.47 -27.69
C SER A 329 -12.63 -14.07 -26.35
N SER A 330 -12.18 -15.33 -26.37
CA SER A 330 -11.61 -16.00 -25.18
C SER A 330 -10.33 -15.31 -24.68
N SER A 331 -9.54 -14.71 -25.57
CA SER A 331 -8.39 -13.87 -25.24
C SER A 331 -8.76 -12.60 -24.49
N GLU A 332 -9.86 -11.94 -24.86
CA GLU A 332 -10.35 -10.75 -24.15
C GLU A 332 -10.84 -11.10 -22.73
N ILE A 333 -11.51 -12.25 -22.57
CA ILE A 333 -11.94 -12.73 -21.25
C ILE A 333 -10.73 -13.03 -20.37
N LEU A 334 -9.71 -13.71 -20.91
CA LEU A 334 -8.50 -14.00 -20.16
C LEU A 334 -7.76 -12.72 -19.75
N ASN A 335 -7.69 -11.74 -20.66
CA ASN A 335 -7.09 -10.44 -20.37
C ASN A 335 -7.89 -9.70 -19.27
N LEU A 336 -9.22 -9.64 -19.37
CA LEU A 336 -10.10 -9.05 -18.36
C LEU A 336 -9.90 -9.69 -16.98
N LEU A 337 -9.86 -11.02 -16.90
CA LEU A 337 -9.62 -11.74 -15.65
C LEU A 337 -8.22 -11.43 -15.08
N SER A 338 -7.21 -11.29 -15.93
CA SER A 338 -5.87 -10.88 -15.49
C SER A 338 -5.89 -9.47 -14.89
N TYR A 339 -6.62 -8.53 -15.50
CA TYR A 339 -6.81 -7.18 -14.95
C TYR A 339 -7.56 -7.21 -13.63
N ALA A 340 -8.62 -8.01 -13.50
CA ALA A 340 -9.34 -8.17 -12.23
C ALA A 340 -8.41 -8.61 -11.10
N VAL A 341 -7.54 -9.58 -11.37
CA VAL A 341 -6.53 -10.02 -10.40
C VAL A 341 -5.51 -8.91 -10.12
N LEU A 342 -4.98 -8.26 -11.15
CA LEU A 342 -3.92 -7.26 -11.00
C LEU A 342 -4.41 -5.99 -10.31
N PHE A 343 -5.60 -5.49 -10.64
CA PHE A 343 -6.22 -4.39 -9.92
C PHE A 343 -6.50 -4.78 -8.47
N SER A 344 -7.10 -5.95 -8.21
CA SER A 344 -7.33 -6.39 -6.83
C SER A 344 -6.02 -6.53 -6.04
N PHE A 345 -4.99 -7.16 -6.60
CA PHE A 345 -3.81 -7.52 -5.83
C PHE A 345 -2.73 -6.44 -5.80
N ARG A 346 -2.61 -5.62 -6.86
CA ARG A 346 -1.62 -4.54 -6.92
C ARG A 346 -2.17 -3.24 -6.36
N VAL A 347 -3.36 -2.83 -6.77
CA VAL A 347 -3.98 -1.56 -6.35
C VAL A 347 -4.83 -1.79 -5.10
N GLY A 348 -5.78 -2.71 -5.18
CA GLY A 348 -6.71 -3.04 -4.12
C GLY A 348 -6.00 -3.39 -2.82
N ILE A 349 -5.12 -4.39 -2.78
CA ILE A 349 -4.38 -4.70 -1.54
C ILE A 349 -3.65 -3.47 -0.99
N PHE A 350 -3.03 -2.68 -1.88
CA PHE A 350 -2.25 -1.54 -1.45
C PHE A 350 -3.11 -0.49 -0.76
N GLU A 351 -4.16 -0.06 -1.45
CA GLU A 351 -5.04 0.99 -0.98
C GLU A 351 -5.92 0.50 0.18
N GLU A 352 -6.38 -0.74 0.16
CA GLU A 352 -7.25 -1.29 1.20
C GLU A 352 -6.50 -1.49 2.53
N ILE A 353 -5.23 -1.91 2.50
CA ILE A 353 -4.42 -1.95 3.73
C ILE A 353 -4.27 -0.54 4.30
N PHE A 354 -3.99 0.45 3.46
CA PHE A 354 -3.79 1.82 3.92
C PHE A 354 -5.09 2.47 4.42
N PHE A 355 -6.14 2.49 3.60
CA PHE A 355 -7.37 3.20 3.88
C PHE A 355 -8.30 2.43 4.83
N ARG A 356 -8.47 1.11 4.66
CA ARG A 356 -9.47 0.35 5.45
C ARG A 356 -8.82 -0.21 6.70
N SER A 357 -7.75 -0.99 6.56
CA SER A 357 -7.04 -1.49 7.75
C SER A 357 -6.35 -0.37 8.52
N GLY A 358 -5.77 0.65 7.88
CA GLY A 358 -5.10 1.76 8.55
C GLY A 358 -6.04 2.90 8.96
N LEU A 359 -6.43 3.74 7.99
CA LEU A 359 -7.10 5.00 8.24
C LEU A 359 -8.49 4.83 8.88
N MET A 360 -9.32 3.92 8.37
CA MET A 360 -10.67 3.69 8.90
C MET A 360 -10.62 3.15 10.35
N VAL A 361 -9.65 2.28 10.66
CA VAL A 361 -9.38 1.80 12.02
C VAL A 361 -8.88 2.92 12.93
N PHE A 362 -7.99 3.78 12.43
CA PHE A 362 -7.54 4.97 13.16
C PHE A 362 -8.72 5.91 13.48
N ILE A 363 -9.57 6.22 12.50
CA ILE A 363 -10.76 7.06 12.70
C ILE A 363 -11.71 6.42 13.72
N ARG A 364 -11.98 5.11 13.59
CA ARG A 364 -12.80 4.33 14.53
C ARG A 364 -12.27 4.47 15.96
N ASP A 365 -10.98 4.30 16.15
CA ASP A 365 -10.34 4.37 17.47
C ASP A 365 -10.41 5.79 18.05
N GLN A 366 -10.19 6.81 17.24
CA GLN A 366 -10.28 8.21 17.65
C GLN A 366 -11.71 8.63 18.00
N LEU A 367 -12.72 8.19 17.23
CA LEU A 367 -14.13 8.42 17.54
C LEU A 367 -14.52 7.77 18.86
N ASN A 368 -14.09 6.53 19.09
CA ASN A 368 -14.34 5.82 20.35
C ASN A 368 -13.67 6.48 21.56
N GLU A 369 -12.47 7.04 21.40
CA GLU A 369 -11.74 7.69 22.49
C GLU A 369 -12.32 9.05 22.86
N ARG A 370 -12.80 9.81 21.88
CA ARG A 370 -13.25 11.19 22.07
C ARG A 370 -14.75 11.32 22.35
N ALA A 371 -15.51 10.25 22.15
CA ALA A 371 -16.95 10.28 22.40
C ALA A 371 -17.24 10.39 23.90
N LYS A 372 -17.98 11.44 24.30
CA LYS A 372 -18.42 11.64 25.68
C LYS A 372 -19.40 10.55 26.15
N ALA A 373 -20.09 9.90 25.22
CA ALA A 373 -20.98 8.77 25.45
C ALA A 373 -20.60 7.62 24.51
N LYS A 374 -20.84 6.38 24.95
CA LYS A 374 -20.53 5.19 24.16
C LYS A 374 -21.36 5.18 22.87
N LEU A 375 -20.69 5.34 21.72
CA LEU A 375 -21.32 5.23 20.41
C LEU A 375 -21.65 3.76 20.09
N THR A 376 -22.72 3.54 19.31
CA THR A 376 -23.02 2.20 18.80
C THR A 376 -22.05 1.82 17.67
N ASN A 377 -21.83 0.52 17.47
CA ASN A 377 -20.95 0.03 16.41
C ASN A 377 -21.38 0.49 15.01
N GLN A 378 -22.69 0.61 14.78
CA GLN A 378 -23.26 1.12 13.52
C GLN A 378 -22.87 2.57 13.26
N ILE A 379 -23.01 3.43 14.27
CA ILE A 379 -22.66 4.84 14.16
C ILE A 379 -21.17 5.01 13.88
N ILE A 380 -20.33 4.29 14.63
CA ILE A 380 -18.87 4.36 14.46
C ILE A 380 -18.47 3.88 13.07
N THR A 381 -19.04 2.77 12.59
CA THR A 381 -18.74 2.21 11.26
C THR A 381 -19.14 3.19 10.17
N CYS A 382 -20.34 3.77 10.26
CA CYS A 382 -20.83 4.74 9.29
C CYS A 382 -19.95 5.99 9.22
N TYR A 383 -19.65 6.63 10.36
CA TYR A 383 -18.78 7.81 10.38
C TYR A 383 -17.38 7.50 9.88
N SER A 384 -16.81 6.36 10.30
CA SER A 384 -15.47 5.96 9.85
C SER A 384 -15.45 5.70 8.33
N ALA A 385 -16.49 5.06 7.79
CA ALA A 385 -16.62 4.80 6.35
C ALA A 385 -16.77 6.10 5.54
N VAL A 386 -17.61 7.03 5.99
CA VAL A 386 -17.81 8.32 5.32
C VAL A 386 -16.53 9.14 5.32
N ILE A 387 -15.91 9.34 6.48
CA ILE A 387 -14.67 10.14 6.60
C ILE A 387 -13.55 9.49 5.78
N CYS A 388 -13.36 8.18 5.90
CA CYS A 388 -12.34 7.46 5.12
C CYS A 388 -12.59 7.60 3.61
N SER A 389 -13.84 7.54 3.17
CA SER A 389 -14.20 7.62 1.74
C SER A 389 -14.00 9.01 1.16
N VAL A 390 -14.29 10.06 1.94
CA VAL A 390 -14.00 11.45 1.54
C VAL A 390 -12.49 11.65 1.38
N ILE A 391 -11.68 11.19 2.34
CA ILE A 391 -10.22 11.29 2.27
C ILE A 391 -9.69 10.49 1.08
N PHE A 392 -10.22 9.29 0.85
CA PHE A 392 -9.88 8.46 -0.32
C PHE A 392 -10.14 9.22 -1.62
N GLY A 393 -11.35 9.76 -1.80
CA GLY A 393 -11.68 10.52 -3.02
C GLY A 393 -10.77 11.72 -3.24
N ILE A 394 -10.52 12.52 -2.21
CA ILE A 394 -9.60 13.67 -2.27
C ILE A 394 -8.18 13.24 -2.66
N SER A 395 -7.72 12.08 -2.17
CA SER A 395 -6.38 11.56 -2.48
C SER A 395 -6.19 11.27 -3.97
N HIS A 396 -7.28 11.13 -4.73
CA HIS A 396 -7.27 10.88 -6.17
C HIS A 396 -7.40 12.16 -7.02
N ILE A 397 -7.43 13.34 -6.42
CA ILE A 397 -7.54 14.63 -7.16
C ILE A 397 -6.35 14.88 -8.11
N GLY A 398 -5.23 14.19 -7.89
CA GLY A 398 -4.05 14.25 -8.75
C GLY A 398 -4.25 13.59 -10.12
N ASN A 399 -5.32 12.81 -10.30
CA ASN A 399 -5.57 12.09 -11.55
C ASN A 399 -6.02 13.04 -12.65
N ASN A 400 -5.39 12.93 -13.81
CA ASN A 400 -5.65 13.77 -14.96
C ASN A 400 -6.49 13.01 -16.00
N PRO A 401 -7.35 13.72 -16.75
CA PRO A 401 -8.11 13.10 -17.81
C PRO A 401 -7.20 12.45 -18.86
N GLY A 402 -7.63 11.32 -19.38
CA GLY A 402 -7.03 10.73 -20.58
C GLY A 402 -7.27 11.60 -21.82
N PRO A 403 -6.51 11.36 -22.92
CA PRO A 403 -6.59 12.15 -24.14
C PRO A 403 -7.97 12.15 -24.81
N GLU A 404 -8.84 11.18 -24.49
CA GLU A 404 -10.19 11.04 -25.06
C GLU A 404 -11.33 11.54 -24.15
N SER A 405 -10.99 12.15 -23.01
CA SER A 405 -11.99 12.66 -22.05
C SER A 405 -12.77 13.84 -22.65
N LEU A 406 -14.09 13.86 -22.41
CA LEU A 406 -14.97 14.96 -22.83
C LEU A 406 -15.04 16.09 -21.80
N LEU A 407 -14.43 15.90 -20.63
CA LEU A 407 -14.45 16.85 -19.52
C LEU A 407 -13.20 17.71 -19.52
N SER A 408 -13.31 18.96 -19.07
CA SER A 408 -12.13 19.76 -18.73
C SER A 408 -11.34 19.09 -17.59
N SER A 409 -10.06 19.41 -17.44
CA SER A 409 -9.21 18.85 -16.36
C SER A 409 -9.81 19.05 -14.97
N PHE A 410 -10.41 20.21 -14.72
CA PHE A 410 -11.03 20.52 -13.43
C PHE A 410 -12.31 19.71 -13.21
N GLU A 411 -13.20 19.65 -14.20
CA GLU A 411 -14.43 18.86 -14.12
C GLU A 411 -14.12 17.37 -13.95
N TYR A 412 -13.16 16.85 -14.72
CA TYR A 412 -12.71 15.47 -14.59
C TYR A 412 -12.26 15.16 -13.17
N LYS A 413 -11.44 16.02 -12.56
CA LYS A 413 -10.96 15.84 -11.18
C LYS A 413 -12.11 15.84 -10.18
N LEU A 414 -13.06 16.77 -10.29
CA LEU A 414 -14.23 16.81 -9.40
C LEU A 414 -15.10 15.56 -9.55
N VAL A 415 -15.39 15.15 -10.78
CA VAL A 415 -16.18 13.94 -11.07
C VAL A 415 -15.46 12.69 -10.58
N TYR A 416 -14.14 12.59 -10.81
CA TYR A 416 -13.31 11.50 -10.29
C TYR A 416 -13.41 11.44 -8.78
N VAL A 417 -13.18 12.56 -8.07
CA VAL A 417 -13.26 12.61 -6.60
C VAL A 417 -14.64 12.11 -6.15
N LEU A 418 -15.73 12.60 -6.74
CA LEU A 418 -17.08 12.17 -6.38
C LEU A 418 -17.29 10.67 -6.58
N LEU A 419 -16.90 10.12 -7.74
CA LEU A 419 -17.03 8.70 -8.05
C LEU A 419 -16.15 7.84 -7.12
N ALA A 420 -14.94 8.29 -6.82
CA ALA A 420 -14.02 7.62 -5.89
C ALA A 420 -14.57 7.63 -4.44
N VAL A 421 -15.21 8.72 -4.00
CA VAL A 421 -15.92 8.75 -2.71
C VAL A 421 -17.04 7.72 -2.69
N LEU A 422 -17.89 7.70 -3.72
CA LEU A 422 -19.02 6.76 -3.82
C LEU A 422 -18.54 5.31 -3.85
N ALA A 423 -17.51 5.01 -4.64
CA ALA A 423 -16.90 3.70 -4.72
C ALA A 423 -16.30 3.27 -3.37
N SER A 424 -15.56 4.19 -2.72
CA SER A 424 -14.95 3.95 -1.41
C SER A 424 -15.95 3.69 -0.29
N LEU A 425 -17.18 4.20 -0.39
CA LEU A 425 -18.22 3.86 0.58
C LEU A 425 -18.52 2.35 0.55
N PHE A 426 -18.62 1.74 -0.63
CA PHE A 426 -18.87 0.31 -0.74
C PHE A 426 -17.73 -0.52 -0.17
N TYR A 427 -16.48 -0.14 -0.45
CA TYR A 427 -15.29 -0.80 0.08
C TYR A 427 -15.26 -0.68 1.61
N SER A 428 -15.52 0.53 2.13
CA SER A 428 -15.54 0.81 3.57
C SER A 428 -16.66 0.08 4.30
N PHE A 429 -17.86 -0.03 3.72
CA PHE A 429 -18.94 -0.83 4.29
C PHE A 429 -18.63 -2.32 4.25
N ALA A 430 -18.05 -2.83 3.15
CA ALA A 430 -17.62 -4.21 3.06
C ALA A 430 -16.59 -4.56 4.15
N PHE A 431 -15.61 -3.69 4.38
CA PHE A 431 -14.66 -3.84 5.47
C PHE A 431 -15.32 -3.71 6.84
N GLY A 432 -16.16 -2.68 7.04
CA GLY A 432 -16.87 -2.44 8.29
C GLY A 432 -17.73 -3.62 8.74
N GLU A 433 -18.46 -4.24 7.81
CA GLU A 433 -19.33 -5.40 8.10
C GLU A 433 -18.55 -6.69 8.34
N THR A 434 -17.45 -6.91 7.62
CA THR A 434 -16.72 -8.18 7.67
C THR A 434 -15.54 -8.17 8.64
N ASN A 435 -15.03 -6.98 8.97
CA ASN A 435 -13.73 -6.71 9.57
C ASN A 435 -12.62 -7.54 8.90
N ARG A 436 -12.65 -7.60 7.55
CA ARG A 436 -11.67 -8.28 6.70
C ARG A 436 -11.43 -7.49 5.42
N LEU A 437 -10.19 -7.53 4.96
CA LEU A 437 -9.79 -6.86 3.73
C LEU A 437 -10.29 -7.53 2.45
N TRP A 438 -10.48 -8.86 2.45
CA TRP A 438 -10.77 -9.63 1.23
C TRP A 438 -11.95 -9.08 0.41
N CYS A 439 -13.10 -8.85 1.05
CA CYS A 439 -14.28 -8.32 0.35
C CYS A 439 -14.00 -6.95 -0.25
N SER A 440 -13.40 -6.06 0.54
CA SER A 440 -13.07 -4.71 0.14
C SER A 440 -12.17 -4.70 -1.10
N ILE A 441 -11.10 -5.50 -1.08
CA ILE A 441 -10.13 -5.65 -2.18
C ILE A 441 -10.77 -6.20 -3.45
N THR A 442 -11.68 -7.15 -3.30
CA THR A 442 -12.33 -7.78 -4.44
C THR A 442 -13.28 -6.79 -5.12
N ILE A 443 -14.07 -6.04 -4.34
CA ILE A 443 -14.98 -5.02 -4.89
C ILE A 443 -14.14 -3.89 -5.51
N HIS A 444 -13.07 -3.45 -4.87
CA HIS A 444 -12.17 -2.43 -5.38
C HIS A 444 -11.59 -2.81 -6.74
N GLY A 445 -10.86 -3.94 -6.80
CA GLY A 445 -10.24 -4.35 -8.05
C GLY A 445 -11.24 -4.63 -9.16
N PHE A 446 -12.44 -5.10 -8.83
CA PHE A 446 -13.52 -5.27 -9.80
C PHE A 446 -14.01 -3.93 -10.36
N VAL A 447 -14.25 -2.92 -9.51
CA VAL A 447 -14.67 -1.58 -9.97
C VAL A 447 -13.61 -0.97 -10.88
N ASP A 448 -12.33 -1.05 -10.53
CA ASP A 448 -11.26 -0.53 -11.38
C ASP A 448 -11.17 -1.26 -12.70
N THR A 449 -11.36 -2.58 -12.68
CA THR A 449 -11.39 -3.40 -13.90
C THR A 449 -12.53 -2.98 -14.82
N VAL A 450 -13.74 -2.78 -14.27
CA VAL A 450 -14.89 -2.29 -15.04
C VAL A 450 -14.59 -0.91 -15.59
N ALA A 451 -14.09 0.01 -14.76
CA ALA A 451 -13.78 1.37 -15.15
C ALA A 451 -12.76 1.42 -16.30
N VAL A 452 -11.66 0.69 -16.21
CA VAL A 452 -10.57 0.74 -17.21
C VAL A 452 -10.86 -0.12 -18.42
N VAL A 453 -11.22 -1.39 -18.24
CA VAL A 453 -11.26 -2.36 -19.33
C VAL A 453 -12.57 -2.28 -20.10
N LEU A 454 -13.69 -2.05 -19.43
CA LEU A 454 -15.02 -2.07 -20.07
C LEU A 454 -15.51 -0.67 -20.44
N LEU A 455 -15.07 0.35 -19.71
CA LEU A 455 -15.54 1.72 -19.82
C LEU A 455 -14.45 2.71 -20.28
N GLY A 456 -13.25 2.22 -20.62
CA GLY A 456 -12.17 3.02 -21.20
C GLY A 456 -11.63 4.13 -20.28
N GLY A 457 -11.85 4.02 -18.97
CA GLY A 457 -11.34 4.96 -17.99
C GLY A 457 -9.82 4.97 -17.96
N PHE A 458 -9.24 6.17 -17.90
CA PHE A 458 -7.80 6.34 -17.65
C PHE A 458 -7.56 6.44 -16.15
N LEU A 459 -7.15 5.34 -15.53
CA LEU A 459 -6.56 5.36 -14.20
C LEU A 459 -5.05 5.53 -14.37
N THR A 460 -4.46 6.46 -13.63
CA THR A 460 -3.01 6.77 -13.56
C THR A 460 -2.17 5.65 -12.92
N VAL A 461 -2.66 4.40 -12.90
CA VAL A 461 -1.89 3.28 -12.40
C VAL A 461 -1.17 2.62 -13.58
N PRO A 462 0.16 2.77 -13.69
CA PRO A 462 0.92 2.06 -14.71
C PRO A 462 1.01 0.59 -14.29
N PHE A 463 0.43 -0.30 -15.08
CA PHE A 463 0.74 -1.73 -14.96
C PHE A 463 2.06 -2.04 -15.63
#